data_AF-G9K527-F1
#
_entry.id   AF-G9K527-F1
#
_cell.length_a   1.000
_cell.length_b   1.000
_cell.length_c   1.000
_cell.angle_alpha   90.00
_cell.angle_beta   90.00
_cell.angle_gamma   90.00
#
_symmetry.space_group_name_H-M   'P 1'
#
loop_
_entity.id
_entity.type
_entity.pdbx_description
1 polymer ?
#
loop_
_entity_poly.entity_id
_entity_poly.type
_entity_poly.pdbx_seq_one_letter_code
_entity_poly.pdbx_strand_id
1 'polypeptide(L)'
;RKCDVLNRGFSGYNTRWAKIILPRLITKGNSLDSPAAVTIFFGANDSALKDENPKQHVPLAEYAANLHTMVRQLSAAGVPASRVVLVTPPPLCEAAWEQECLLQ
;
A
#
# COMPACT_ATOMS: atom_id res chain seq x y z
N ARG A 1 -15.30 -14.38 15.97
CA ARG A 1 -15.32 -13.06 15.31
C ARG A 1 -15.11 -13.30 13.81
N LYS A 2 -15.91 -12.72 12.92
CA LYS A 2 -15.85 -12.90 11.46
C LYS A 2 -15.94 -11.51 10.81
N CYS A 3 -15.25 -11.31 9.69
CA CYS A 3 -15.27 -10.07 8.92
C CYS A 3 -15.14 -10.41 7.44
N ASP A 4 -15.87 -9.71 6.59
CA ASP A 4 -15.71 -9.80 5.14
C ASP A 4 -14.52 -8.93 4.71
N VAL A 5 -13.63 -9.52 3.92
CA VAL A 5 -12.42 -8.84 3.43
C VAL A 5 -12.60 -8.52 1.96
N LEU A 6 -12.55 -7.22 1.65
CA LEU A 6 -12.47 -6.77 0.26
C LEU A 6 -11.04 -6.43 -0.10
N ASN A 7 -10.45 -7.28 -0.93
CA ASN A 7 -9.11 -7.04 -1.45
C ASN A 7 -9.17 -6.02 -2.61
N ARG A 8 -8.30 -5.02 -2.52
CA ARG A 8 -8.06 -3.97 -3.53
C ARG A 8 -6.59 -3.80 -3.87
N GLY A 9 -5.76 -4.78 -3.50
CA GLY A 9 -4.35 -4.87 -3.87
C GLY A 9 -4.18 -5.45 -5.27
N PHE A 10 -3.18 -4.95 -5.97
CA PHE A 10 -2.82 -5.38 -7.32
C PHE A 10 -1.35 -5.76 -7.33
N SER A 11 -1.02 -6.87 -7.99
CA SER A 11 0.37 -7.35 -8.07
C SER A 11 1.28 -6.28 -8.68
N GLY A 12 2.46 -6.12 -8.09
CA GLY A 12 3.46 -5.16 -8.52
C GLY A 12 3.16 -3.69 -8.19
N TYR A 13 1.98 -3.35 -7.64
CA TYR A 13 1.64 -1.95 -7.39
C TYR A 13 2.45 -1.32 -6.25
N ASN A 14 2.84 -0.06 -6.45
CA ASN A 14 3.47 0.80 -5.46
C ASN A 14 2.51 1.95 -5.06
N THR A 15 2.96 2.81 -4.15
CA THR A 15 2.13 3.93 -3.66
C THR A 15 1.78 4.95 -4.75
N ARG A 16 2.61 5.08 -5.80
CA ARG A 16 2.37 6.00 -6.93
C ARG A 16 1.09 5.62 -7.68
N TRP A 17 0.92 4.34 -8.00
CA TRP A 17 -0.29 3.86 -8.68
C TRP A 17 -1.48 3.72 -7.73
N ALA A 18 -1.24 3.26 -6.50
CA ALA A 18 -2.29 3.11 -5.48
C ALA A 18 -3.05 4.42 -5.22
N LYS A 19 -2.31 5.54 -5.07
CA LYS A 19 -2.87 6.89 -4.89
C LYS A 19 -3.84 7.31 -6.00
N ILE A 20 -3.59 6.90 -7.24
CA ILE A 20 -4.39 7.26 -8.42
C ILE A 20 -5.68 6.44 -8.46
N ILE A 21 -5.59 5.15 -8.14
CA ILE A 21 -6.75 4.25 -8.24
C ILE A 21 -7.67 4.35 -7.02
N LEU A 22 -7.14 4.71 -5.84
CA LEU A 22 -7.87 4.68 -4.58
C LEU A 22 -9.23 5.41 -4.64
N PRO A 23 -9.35 6.63 -5.22
CA PRO A 23 -10.64 7.32 -5.38
C PRO A 23 -11.71 6.52 -6.13
N ARG A 24 -11.30 5.69 -7.09
CA ARG A 24 -12.22 4.84 -7.88
C ARG A 24 -12.69 3.61 -7.10
N LEU A 25 -11.91 3.20 -6.09
CA LEU A 25 -12.21 2.05 -5.25
C LEU A 25 -13.12 2.43 -4.07
N ILE A 26 -13.07 3.69 -3.64
CA ILE A 26 -13.88 4.28 -2.57
C ILE A 26 -15.12 5.00 -3.14
N THR A 27 -15.91 4.33 -3.97
CA THR A 27 -17.17 4.91 -4.49
C THR A 27 -18.26 4.90 -3.42
N LYS A 28 -18.84 6.07 -3.15
CA LYS A 28 -20.01 6.25 -2.25
C LYS A 28 -21.22 5.50 -2.82
N GLY A 29 -21.94 4.74 -1.99
CA GLY A 29 -23.21 4.10 -2.37
C GLY A 29 -23.14 2.62 -2.74
N ASN A 30 -22.00 1.96 -2.55
CA ASN A 30 -21.94 0.49 -2.49
C ASN A 30 -22.08 0.03 -1.03
N SER A 31 -22.32 -1.27 -0.79
CA SER A 31 -22.51 -1.94 0.53
C SER A 31 -21.33 -1.83 1.54
N LEU A 32 -20.48 -0.83 1.38
CA LEU A 32 -19.19 -0.58 2.01
C LEU A 32 -19.13 0.76 2.77
N ASP A 33 -20.26 1.44 2.96
CA ASP A 33 -20.31 2.82 3.46
C ASP A 33 -19.67 3.02 4.85
N SER A 34 -19.26 1.96 5.56
CA SER A 34 -18.46 2.06 6.78
C SER A 34 -17.58 0.82 7.04
N PRO A 35 -16.36 0.73 6.47
CA PRO A 35 -15.46 -0.38 6.78
C PRO A 35 -15.09 -0.37 8.28
N ALA A 36 -14.96 -1.56 8.87
CA ALA A 36 -14.49 -1.72 10.25
C ALA A 36 -13.02 -1.33 10.40
N ALA A 37 -12.22 -1.61 9.37
CA ALA A 37 -10.83 -1.17 9.24
C ALA A 37 -10.46 -1.09 7.75
N VAL A 38 -9.49 -0.23 7.43
CA VAL A 38 -8.83 -0.15 6.12
C VAL A 38 -7.33 -0.29 6.34
N THR A 39 -6.71 -1.23 5.65
CA THR A 39 -5.26 -1.43 5.70
C THR A 39 -4.61 -0.83 4.46
N ILE A 40 -3.65 0.08 4.64
CA ILE A 40 -2.71 0.49 3.58
C ILE A 40 -1.44 -0.32 3.78
N PHE A 41 -1.17 -1.25 2.88
CA PHE A 41 -0.04 -2.18 2.97
C PHE A 41 0.82 -2.08 1.70
N PHE A 42 1.63 -1.02 1.64
CA PHE A 42 2.54 -0.71 0.53
C PHE A 42 3.94 -0.38 1.05
N GLY A 43 4.95 -0.54 0.19
CA GLY A 43 6.33 -0.25 0.52
C GLY A 43 7.32 -1.22 -0.12
N ALA A 44 6.95 -2.48 -0.32
CA ALA A 44 7.87 -3.50 -0.83
C ALA A 44 8.28 -3.23 -2.29
N ASN A 45 7.32 -2.86 -3.15
CA ASN A 45 7.62 -2.46 -4.53
C ASN A 45 8.25 -1.07 -4.58
N ASP A 46 7.80 -0.16 -3.71
CA ASP A 46 8.34 1.21 -3.58
C ASP A 46 9.84 1.20 -3.25
N SER A 47 10.28 0.26 -2.41
CA SER A 47 11.68 0.09 -1.99
C SER A 47 12.56 -0.63 -3.01
N ALA A 48 12.05 -0.96 -4.20
CA ALA A 48 12.87 -1.54 -5.25
C ALA A 48 14.09 -0.66 -5.53
N LEU A 49 15.25 -1.28 -5.76
CA LEU A 49 16.49 -0.55 -6.06
C LEU A 49 16.28 0.26 -7.35
N LYS A 50 16.62 1.55 -7.31
CA LYS A 50 16.39 2.48 -8.42
C LYS A 50 17.07 2.02 -9.71
N ASP A 51 18.29 1.51 -9.60
CA ASP A 51 19.11 1.14 -10.74
C ASP A 51 18.70 -0.23 -11.33
N GLU A 52 18.19 -1.14 -10.49
CA GLU A 52 17.72 -2.47 -10.91
C GLU A 52 16.27 -2.45 -11.42
N ASN A 53 15.40 -1.69 -10.77
CA ASN A 53 13.97 -1.63 -11.09
C ASN A 53 13.40 -0.22 -10.92
N PRO A 54 13.77 0.70 -11.84
CA PRO A 54 13.33 2.09 -11.79
C PRO A 54 11.81 2.25 -11.94
N LYS A 55 11.12 1.26 -12.51
CA LYS A 55 9.67 1.30 -12.74
C LYS A 55 8.89 1.23 -11.43
N GLN A 56 9.33 0.39 -10.49
CA GLN A 56 8.67 0.23 -9.20
C GLN A 56 9.22 1.16 -8.12
N HIS A 57 10.48 1.59 -8.25
CA HIS A 57 11.12 2.50 -7.29
C HIS A 57 10.29 3.78 -7.04
N VAL A 58 10.11 4.10 -5.77
CA VAL A 58 9.52 5.35 -5.28
C VAL A 58 10.47 5.97 -4.27
N PRO A 59 10.99 7.20 -4.51
CA PRO A 59 11.83 7.90 -3.54
C PRO A 59 11.10 8.08 -2.21
N LEU A 60 11.83 8.00 -1.09
CA LEU A 60 11.25 8.06 0.26
C LEU A 60 10.33 9.27 0.49
N ALA A 61 10.73 10.45 0.03
CA ALA A 61 9.91 11.66 0.13
C ALA A 61 8.57 11.53 -0.63
N GLU A 62 8.59 10.89 -1.80
CA GLU A 62 7.38 10.63 -2.58
C GLU A 62 6.50 9.56 -1.93
N TYR A 63 7.11 8.48 -1.41
CA TYR A 63 6.40 7.43 -0.67
C TYR A 63 5.61 8.01 0.51
N ALA A 64 6.27 8.85 1.34
CA ALA A 64 5.61 9.52 2.46
C ALA A 64 4.46 10.42 2.00
N ALA A 65 4.69 11.23 0.95
CA ALA A 65 3.66 12.11 0.40
C ALA A 65 2.46 11.31 -0.18
N ASN A 66 2.72 10.17 -0.82
CA ASN A 66 1.69 9.29 -1.35
C ASN A 66 0.83 8.70 -0.22
N LEU A 67 1.46 8.20 0.86
CA LEU A 67 0.73 7.70 2.03
C LEU A 67 -0.14 8.78 2.67
N HIS A 68 0.39 9.99 2.87
CA HIS A 68 -0.40 11.12 3.37
C HIS A 68 -1.60 11.42 2.46
N THR A 69 -1.41 11.36 1.14
CA THR A 69 -2.50 11.59 0.19
C THR A 69 -3.57 10.50 0.30
N MET A 70 -3.18 9.24 0.40
CA MET A 70 -4.12 8.12 0.53
C MET A 70 -4.93 8.19 1.83
N VAL A 71 -4.30 8.53 2.96
CA VAL A 71 -5.01 8.73 4.24
C VAL A 71 -6.00 9.89 4.14
N ARG A 72 -5.64 11.00 3.49
CA ARG A 72 -6.55 12.14 3.25
C ARG A 72 -7.73 11.75 2.35
N GLN A 73 -7.49 10.96 1.29
CA GLN A 73 -8.55 10.46 0.41
C GLN A 73 -9.55 9.58 1.17
N LEU A 74 -9.07 8.68 2.03
CA LEU A 74 -9.93 7.86 2.90
C LEU A 74 -10.74 8.70 3.88
N SER A 75 -10.10 9.70 4.49
CA SER A 75 -10.79 10.65 5.39
C SER A 75 -11.88 11.43 4.65
N ALA A 76 -11.61 11.90 3.43
CA ALA A 76 -12.59 12.62 2.60
C ALA A 76 -13.75 11.70 2.15
N ALA A 77 -13.52 10.40 2.06
CA ALA A 77 -14.55 9.40 1.81
C ALA A 77 -15.33 8.99 3.08
N GLY A 78 -15.02 9.56 4.25
CA GLY A 78 -15.74 9.32 5.49
C GLY A 78 -15.16 8.20 6.36
N VAL A 79 -13.97 7.67 6.03
CA VAL A 79 -13.28 6.68 6.88
C VAL A 79 -12.58 7.40 8.05
N PRO A 80 -12.93 7.12 9.31
CA PRO A 80 -12.24 7.70 10.47
C PRO A 80 -10.77 7.29 10.50
N ALA A 81 -9.88 8.21 10.89
CA ALA A 81 -8.45 7.93 11.02
C ALA A 81 -8.16 6.75 11.96
N SER A 82 -8.97 6.56 13.01
CA SER A 82 -8.86 5.43 13.95
C SER A 82 -9.13 4.05 13.33
N ARG A 83 -9.66 4.00 12.10
CA ARG A 83 -9.90 2.76 11.35
C ARG A 83 -8.88 2.54 10.24
N VAL A 84 -7.95 3.46 10.02
CA VAL A 84 -6.89 3.31 9.02
C VAL A 84 -5.65 2.73 9.69
N VAL A 85 -5.21 1.58 9.21
CA VAL A 85 -4.01 0.89 9.68
C VAL A 85 -2.96 0.96 8.58
N LEU A 86 -1.81 1.55 8.87
CA LEU A 86 -0.65 1.49 7.99
C LEU A 86 0.16 0.25 8.35
N VAL A 87 0.44 -0.59 7.35
CA VAL A 87 1.29 -1.76 7.50
C VAL A 87 2.58 -1.49 6.73
N THR A 88 3.70 -1.51 7.44
CA THR A 88 5.03 -1.29 6.87
C THR A 88 5.42 -2.45 5.94
N PRO A 89 6.31 -2.23 4.95
CA PRO A 89 6.86 -3.32 4.16
C PRO A 89 7.53 -4.38 5.06
N PRO A 90 7.60 -5.64 4.62
CA PRO A 90 8.30 -6.69 5.35
C PRO A 90 9.79 -6.35 5.49
N PRO A 91 10.46 -6.84 6.55
CA PRO A 91 11.89 -6.66 6.71
C PRO A 91 12.64 -7.36 5.57
N LEU A 92 13.69 -6.70 5.06
CA LEU A 92 14.66 -7.30 4.14
C LEU A 92 15.95 -7.56 4.91
N CYS A 93 16.48 -8.78 4.80
CA CYS A 93 17.81 -9.14 5.30
C CYS A 93 18.66 -9.54 4.10
N GLU A 94 19.51 -8.64 3.63
CA GLU A 94 20.32 -8.83 2.42
C GLU A 94 21.25 -10.04 2.53
N ALA A 95 21.90 -10.23 3.68
CA ALA A 95 22.80 -11.36 3.91
C ALA A 95 22.06 -12.72 3.84
N ALA A 96 20.84 -12.80 4.37
CA ALA A 96 20.03 -14.01 4.26
C ALA A 96 19.57 -14.23 2.81
N TRP A 97 19.19 -13.16 2.11
CA TRP A 97 18.77 -13.21 0.72
C TRP A 97 19.89 -13.65 -0.23
N GLU A 98 21.12 -13.19 0.00
CA GLU A 98 22.29 -13.56 -0.81
C GLU A 98 22.57 -15.07 -0.77
N GLN A 99 22.40 -15.72 0.38
CA GLN A 99 22.54 -17.19 0.50
C GLN A 99 21.50 -17.93 -0.35
N GLU A 100 20.27 -17.45 -0.40
CA GLU A 100 19.19 -18.06 -1.18
C GLU A 100 19.34 -17.79 -2.69
N CYS A 101 19.86 -16.62 -3.09
CA CYS A 101 20.12 -16.30 -4.49
C CYS A 101 21.21 -17.18 -5.13
N LEU A 102 22.23 -17.57 -4.38
CA LEU A 102 23.29 -18.45 -4.87
C LEU A 102 22.84 -19.92 -5.05
N LEU A 103 21.65 -20.26 -4.54
CA LEU A 103 21.07 -21.60 -4.59
C LEU A 103 20.03 -21.77 -5.73
N GLN A 104 19.76 -20.72 -6.51
CA GLN A 104 18.86 -20.72 -7.67
C GLN A 104 19.62 -20.58 -8.98
#